data_AF-A0A923EK93-F1
#
_entry.id   AF-A0A923EK93-F1
#
_cell.length_a   1.000
_cell.length_b   1.000
_cell.length_c   1.000
_cell.angle_alpha   90.00
_cell.angle_beta   90.00
_cell.angle_gamma   90.00
#
_symmetry.space_group_name_H-M   'P 1'
#
loop_
_entity.id
_entity.type
_entity.pdbx_description
1 polymer ?
#
loop_
_entity_poly.entity_id
_entity_poly.type
_entity_poly.pdbx_seq_one_letter_code
_entity_poly.pdbx_strand_id
1 'polypeptide(L)' 'MQVSLQDKKIRLIRVLKTFDRLAVALSGGVDSALLLAEAHDVLGKRLIAV' A
#
# COMPACT_ATOMS: atom_id res chain seq x y z
N MET A 1 -14.37 19.36 8.18
CA MET A 1 -14.71 18.36 7.15
C MET A 1 -14.13 17.01 7.54
N GLN A 2 -14.91 15.95 7.45
CA GLN A 2 -14.46 14.58 7.73
C GLN A 2 -13.82 14.01 6.47
N VAL A 3 -12.65 13.37 6.58
CA VAL A 3 -11.92 12.79 5.46
C VAL A 3 -12.61 11.48 5.03
N SER A 4 -12.94 11.34 3.75
CA SER A 4 -13.59 10.12 3.22
C SER A 4 -12.61 8.94 3.13
N LEU A 5 -13.14 7.73 2.95
CA LEU A 5 -12.31 6.54 2.70
C LEU A 5 -11.54 6.67 1.38
N GLN A 6 -12.18 7.23 0.36
CA GLN A 6 -11.60 7.50 -0.94
C GLN A 6 -10.40 8.45 -0.81
N ASP A 7 -10.52 9.52 -0.01
CA ASP A 7 -9.42 10.46 0.22
C ASP A 7 -8.22 9.77 0.90
N LYS A 8 -8.47 8.88 1.87
CA LYS A 8 -7.42 8.10 2.53
C LYS A 8 -6.73 7.15 1.55
N LYS A 9 -7.49 6.46 0.69
CA LYS A 9 -6.94 5.57 -0.33
C LYS A 9 -6.11 6.34 -1.37
N ILE A 10 -6.59 7.49 -1.85
CA ILE A 10 -5.84 8.36 -2.76
C ILE A 10 -4.51 8.80 -2.12
N ARG A 11 -4.53 9.17 -0.84
CA ARG A 11 -3.32 9.53 -0.10
C ARG A 11 -2.35 8.35 0.02
N LEU A 12 -2.83 7.16 0.35
CA LEU A 12 -2.01 5.94 0.42
C LEU A 12 -1.33 5.66 -0.93
N ILE A 13 -2.10 5.64 -2.02
CA ILE A 13 -1.57 5.41 -3.37
C ILE A 13 -0.50 6.47 -3.73
N ARG A 14 -0.73 7.74 -3.37
CA ARG A 14 0.26 8.81 -3.61
C ARG A 14 1.56 8.53 -2.87
N VAL A 15 1.51 8.09 -1.62
CA VAL A 15 2.70 7.72 -0.84
C VAL A 15 3.38 6.49 -1.46
N LEU A 16 2.64 5.45 -1.83
CA LEU A 16 3.21 4.25 -2.44
C LEU A 16 3.93 4.55 -3.77
N LYS A 17 3.41 5.48 -4.57
CA LYS A 17 4.03 5.93 -5.83
C LYS A 17 5.36 6.66 -5.65
N THR A 18 5.71 7.11 -4.45
CA THR A 18 7.02 7.76 -4.21
C THR A 18 8.17 6.75 -4.08
N PHE A 19 7.88 5.46 -3.96
CA PHE A 19 8.89 4.40 -3.89
C PHE A 19 9.14 3.81 -5.28
N ASP A 20 10.42 3.58 -5.62
CA ASP A 20 10.78 2.79 -6.81
C ASP A 20 10.51 1.29 -6.60
N ARG A 21 10.94 0.79 -5.42
CA ARG A 21 10.78 -0.58 -4.93
C ARG A 21 10.43 -0.57 -3.44
N LEU A 22 9.73 -1.60 -2.96
CA LEU A 22 9.32 -1.69 -1.55
C LEU A 22 9.38 -3.14 -1.05
N ALA A 23 9.70 -3.32 0.23
CA ALA A 23 9.51 -4.56 0.97
C ALA A 23 8.43 -4.31 2.04
N VAL A 24 7.41 -5.16 2.10
CA VAL A 24 6.30 -5.05 3.08
C VAL A 24 6.32 -6.25 4.00
N ALA A 25 6.38 -6.00 5.31
CA ALA A 25 6.26 -7.04 6.32
C ALA A 25 4.82 -7.57 6.37
N LEU A 26 4.62 -8.85 6.03
CA LEU A 26 3.33 -9.53 6.02
C LEU A 26 3.18 -10.38 7.29
N SER A 27 2.47 -9.85 8.26
CA SER A 27 2.18 -10.56 9.53
C SER A 27 1.00 -11.55 9.44
N GLY A 28 0.30 -11.61 8.31
CA GLY A 28 -0.96 -12.36 8.15
C GLY A 28 -2.21 -11.65 8.67
N GLY A 29 -2.06 -10.47 9.29
CA GLY A 29 -3.17 -9.60 9.70
C GLY A 29 -3.77 -8.82 8.54
N VAL A 30 -5.01 -8.34 8.72
CA VAL A 30 -5.73 -7.58 7.68
C VAL A 30 -5.02 -6.29 7.27
N ASP A 31 -4.35 -5.62 8.21
CA ASP A 31 -3.68 -4.35 7.94
C ASP A 31 -2.46 -4.54 7.01
N SER A 32 -1.61 -5.53 7.31
CA SER A 32 -0.43 -5.83 6.49
C SER A 32 -0.83 -6.43 5.14
N ALA A 33 -1.89 -7.25 5.09
CA ALA A 33 -2.44 -7.77 3.85
C ALA A 33 -3.01 -6.65 2.95
N LEU A 34 -3.78 -5.70 3.50
CA LEU A 34 -4.30 -4.55 2.76
C LEU A 34 -3.15 -3.69 2.21
N LEU A 35 -2.16 -3.37 3.04
CA LEU A 35 -1.00 -2.58 2.60
C LEU A 35 -0.24 -3.28 1.47
N LEU A 36 -0.01 -4.59 1.60
CA LEU A 36 0.66 -5.38 0.57
C LEU A 36 -0.13 -5.38 -0.74
N ALA A 37 -1.45 -5.57 -0.68
CA ALA A 37 -2.32 -5.57 -1.85
C ALA A 37 -2.31 -4.22 -2.57
N GLU A 38 -2.51 -3.12 -1.84
CA GLU A 38 -2.48 -1.77 -2.43
C GLU A 38 -1.09 -1.41 -2.96
N ALA A 39 -0.01 -1.85 -2.28
CA ALA A 39 1.36 -1.68 -2.78
C ALA A 39 1.61 -2.49 -4.04
N HIS A 40 1.06 -3.70 -4.14
CA HIS A 40 1.18 -4.56 -5.32
C HIS A 40 0.45 -3.95 -6.52
N ASP A 41 -0.74 -3.38 -6.32
CA ASP A 41 -1.48 -2.69 -7.37
C ASP A 41 -0.73 -1.46 -7.92
N VAL A 42 0.08 -0.80 -7.09
CA VAL A 42 0.86 0.39 -7.48
C VAL A 42 2.22 0.03 -8.08
N LEU A 43 2.96 -0.92 -7.51
CA LEU A 43 4.36 -1.20 -7.85
C LEU A 43 4.54 -2.49 -8.67
N GLY A 44 3.56 -3.39 -8.66
CA GLY A 44 3.61 -4.69 -9.32
C GLY A 44 4.83 -5.52 -8.89
N LYS A 45 5.62 -5.97 -9.87
CA LYS A 45 6.81 -6.81 -9.66
C LYS A 45 7.96 -6.12 -8.89
N ARG A 46 7.84 -4.82 -8.56
CA ARG A 46 8.83 -4.06 -7.78
C ARG A 46 8.58 -4.11 -6.26
N LEU A 47 7.70 -5.00 -5.83
CA LEU A 47 7.36 -5.24 -4.42
C LEU A 47 7.77 -6.65 -4.01
N ILE A 48 8.26 -6.80 -2.77
CA ILE A 48 8.39 -8.11 -2.11
C ILE A 48 7.62 -8.10 -0.79
N ALA A 49 7.03 -9.25 -0.43
CA ALA A 49 6.51 -9.51 0.91
C ALA A 49 7.58 -10.20 1.75
N VAL A 50 7.68 -9.83 3.03
CA VAL A 50 8.62 -10.40 4.00
C VAL A 50 7.87 -10.93 5.20
#